data_AF-A0AAN4YUD2-F1
#
_entry.id   AF-A0AAN4YUD2-F1
#
_cell.length_a   1.000
_cell.length_b   1.000
_cell.length_c   1.000
_cell.angle_alpha   90.00
_cell.angle_beta   90.00
_cell.angle_gamma   90.00
#
_symmetry.space_group_name_H-M   'P 1'
#
loop_
_entity.id
_entity.type
_entity.pdbx_description
1 polymer ?
#
loop_
_entity_poly.entity_id
_entity_poly.type
_entity_poly.pdbx_seq_one_letter_code
_entity_poly.pdbx_strand_id
1 'polypeptide(L)'
;MSSNLPDPSTAQVSIYPHEWGVFTAPFAQENKGAFTRIIAADCFWQKSQHESLARSMAWFLAPGGRVWVVSEPHLGRAVVVGFFETVLALGFEIEVVFERDLMSYIESGVEVRRE
;
A
#
# COMPACT_ATOMS: atom_id res chain seq x y z
N MET A 1 -13.89 -34.21 11.45
CA MET A 1 -12.77 -33.28 11.25
C MET A 1 -13.28 -32.14 10.37
N SER A 2 -13.68 -31.02 10.94
CA SER A 2 -14.09 -29.82 10.20
C SER A 2 -12.83 -29.11 9.68
N SER A 3 -12.71 -28.90 8.37
CA SER A 3 -11.58 -28.19 7.79
C SER A 3 -11.63 -26.72 8.19
N ASN A 4 -10.52 -26.14 8.67
CA ASN A 4 -10.35 -24.70 8.91
C ASN A 4 -10.28 -23.86 7.62
N LEU A 5 -10.71 -24.43 6.50
CA LEU A 5 -10.76 -23.73 5.23
C LEU A 5 -12.10 -23.00 5.16
N PRO A 6 -12.10 -21.66 5.02
CA PRO A 6 -13.33 -20.94 4.75
C PRO A 6 -13.93 -21.44 3.43
N ASP A 7 -15.24 -21.29 3.27
CA ASP A 7 -15.90 -21.56 1.99
C ASP A 7 -15.18 -20.81 0.86
N PRO A 8 -15.05 -21.43 -0.33
CA PRO A 8 -14.34 -20.81 -1.45
C PRO A 8 -14.93 -19.44 -1.73
N SER A 9 -14.09 -18.41 -1.61
CA SER A 9 -14.52 -17.02 -1.75
C SER A 9 -15.09 -16.79 -3.15
N THR A 10 -16.17 -16.03 -3.25
CA THR A 10 -16.74 -15.58 -4.54
C THR A 10 -15.93 -14.46 -5.20
N ALA A 11 -14.77 -14.07 -4.64
CA ALA A 11 -13.94 -13.03 -5.20
C ALA A 11 -13.29 -13.50 -6.50
N GLN A 12 -13.40 -12.66 -7.54
CA GLN A 12 -12.64 -12.86 -8.78
C GLN A 12 -11.21 -12.39 -8.54
N VAL A 13 -10.28 -13.35 -8.49
CA VAL A 13 -8.85 -13.08 -8.25
C VAL A 13 -8.06 -13.38 -9.52
N SER A 14 -7.21 -12.44 -9.89
CA SER A 14 -6.33 -12.53 -11.05
C SER A 14 -4.95 -11.99 -10.68
N ILE A 15 -3.90 -12.50 -11.34
CA ILE A 15 -2.51 -12.10 -11.09
C ILE A 15 -1.91 -11.62 -12.39
N TYR A 16 -1.32 -10.43 -12.37
CA TYR A 16 -0.64 -9.84 -13.51
C TYR A 16 0.74 -9.31 -13.10
N PRO A 17 1.77 -9.49 -13.93
CA PRO A 17 3.05 -8.86 -13.71
C PRO A 17 2.94 -7.35 -13.99
N HIS A 18 3.53 -6.52 -13.11
CA HIS A 18 3.64 -5.08 -13.30
C HIS A 18 4.90 -4.54 -12.65
N GLU A 19 5.71 -3.81 -13.41
CA GLU A 19 6.89 -3.10 -12.91
C GLU A 19 6.50 -1.67 -12.55
N TRP A 20 6.90 -1.21 -11.35
CA TRP A 20 6.57 0.13 -10.88
C TRP A 20 7.16 1.21 -11.80
N GLY A 21 6.32 2.17 -12.20
CA GLY A 21 6.68 3.28 -13.07
C GLY A 21 6.62 2.96 -14.57
N VAL A 22 6.36 1.70 -14.94
CA VAL A 22 6.28 1.27 -16.35
C VAL A 22 4.82 1.18 -16.78
N PHE A 23 4.42 2.05 -17.71
CA PHE A 23 3.01 2.14 -18.15
C PHE A 23 2.75 1.61 -19.55
N THR A 24 3.77 1.14 -20.27
CA THR A 24 3.63 0.70 -21.66
C THR A 24 3.06 -0.72 -21.81
N ALA A 25 3.03 -1.50 -20.72
CA ALA A 25 2.46 -2.85 -20.74
C ALA A 25 0.93 -2.81 -20.96
N PRO A 26 0.35 -3.81 -21.64
CA PRO A 26 -1.10 -3.88 -21.88
C PRO A 26 -1.93 -3.75 -20.60
N PHE A 27 -1.56 -4.47 -19.54
CA PHE A 27 -2.21 -4.38 -18.24
C PHE A 27 -2.27 -2.95 -17.70
N ALA A 28 -1.15 -2.21 -17.80
CA ALA A 28 -1.08 -0.84 -17.32
C ALA A 28 -1.99 0.10 -18.12
N GLN A 29 -2.05 -0.07 -19.44
CA GLN A 29 -2.91 0.74 -20.31
C GLN A 29 -4.40 0.44 -20.10
N GLU A 30 -4.77 -0.84 -20.01
CA GLU A 30 -6.16 -1.29 -19.85
C GLU A 30 -6.76 -0.89 -18.50
N ASN A 31 -5.93 -0.78 -17.46
CA ASN A 31 -6.40 -0.55 -16.09
C ASN A 31 -6.09 0.86 -15.55
N LYS A 32 -5.75 1.81 -16.42
CA LYS A 32 -5.53 3.21 -16.00
C LYS A 32 -6.78 3.76 -15.32
N GLY A 33 -6.64 4.21 -14.08
CA GLY A 33 -7.75 4.75 -13.28
C GLY A 33 -8.87 3.76 -12.99
N ALA A 34 -8.62 2.44 -13.02
CA ALA A 34 -9.64 1.41 -12.83
C ALA A 34 -9.86 1.00 -11.37
N PHE A 35 -8.85 1.18 -10.51
CA PHE A 35 -8.87 0.63 -9.15
C PHE A 35 -9.34 1.66 -8.13
N THR A 36 -10.41 1.34 -7.40
CA THR A 36 -10.90 2.20 -6.31
C THR A 36 -10.12 2.01 -5.01
N ARG A 37 -9.39 0.89 -4.89
CA ARG A 37 -8.56 0.55 -3.74
C ARG A 37 -7.26 -0.07 -4.24
N ILE A 38 -6.13 0.45 -3.76
CA ILE A 38 -4.81 -0.14 -3.96
C ILE A 38 -4.26 -0.46 -2.57
N ILE A 39 -3.69 -1.66 -2.39
CA ILE A 39 -3.05 -2.06 -1.14
C ILE A 39 -1.58 -2.29 -1.45
N ALA A 40 -0.69 -1.61 -0.73
CA ALA A 40 0.74 -1.80 -0.80
C ALA A 40 1.26 -2.15 0.60
N ALA A 41 1.74 -3.38 0.74
CA ALA A 41 2.29 -3.89 1.97
C ALA A 41 3.81 -4.08 1.80
N ASP A 42 4.59 -3.48 2.69
CA ASP A 42 6.05 -3.59 2.75
C ASP A 42 6.80 -3.29 1.43
N CYS A 43 6.36 -2.22 0.75
CA CYS A 43 6.91 -1.81 -0.55
C CYS A 43 7.84 -0.57 -0.46
N PHE A 44 8.11 -0.05 0.74
CA PHE A 44 8.56 1.34 0.92
C PHE A 44 10.04 1.46 1.31
N TRP A 45 10.74 0.35 1.48
CA TRP A 45 12.13 0.35 1.94
C TRP A 45 13.11 0.90 0.89
N GLN A 46 12.80 0.75 -0.42
CA GLN A 46 13.70 1.13 -1.51
C GLN A 46 13.44 2.58 -1.97
N LYS A 47 14.18 3.53 -1.38
CA LYS A 47 14.05 4.97 -1.65
C LYS A 47 14.08 5.35 -3.14
N SER A 48 14.95 4.73 -3.92
CA SER A 48 15.06 5.01 -5.37
C SER A 48 13.80 4.66 -6.16
N GLN A 49 12.91 3.84 -5.59
CA GLN A 49 11.66 3.41 -6.22
C GLN A 49 10.43 4.16 -5.71
N HIS A 50 10.56 5.08 -4.75
CA HIS A 50 9.41 5.79 -4.18
C HIS A 50 8.58 6.51 -5.25
N GLU A 51 9.23 7.25 -6.15
CA GLU A 51 8.54 7.95 -7.23
C GLU A 51 7.85 6.97 -8.19
N SER A 52 8.55 5.91 -8.61
CA SER A 52 8.00 4.89 -9.51
C SER A 52 6.78 4.19 -8.92
N LEU A 53 6.83 3.86 -7.62
CA LEU A 53 5.70 3.27 -6.90
C LEU A 53 4.54 4.27 -6.78
N ALA A 54 4.81 5.50 -6.36
CA ALA A 54 3.80 6.54 -6.21
C ALA A 54 3.10 6.87 -7.55
N ARG A 55 3.87 6.96 -8.64
CA ARG A 55 3.32 7.13 -9.99
C ARG A 55 2.47 5.94 -10.43
N SER A 56 2.84 4.73 -10.05
CA SER A 56 2.02 3.54 -10.32
C SER A 56 0.69 3.60 -9.58
N MET A 57 0.71 3.99 -8.30
CA MET A 57 -0.51 4.21 -7.54
C MET A 57 -1.39 5.25 -8.24
N ALA A 58 -0.84 6.41 -8.59
CA ALA A 58 -1.59 7.48 -9.26
C ALA A 58 -2.17 7.04 -10.62
N TRP A 59 -1.41 6.25 -11.38
CA TRP A 59 -1.84 5.76 -12.70
C TRP A 59 -3.06 4.84 -12.61
N PHE A 60 -3.06 3.94 -11.63
CA PHE A 60 -4.08 2.92 -11.46
C PHE A 60 -5.30 3.38 -10.67
N LEU A 61 -5.15 4.42 -9.84
CA LEU A 61 -6.19 4.86 -8.94
C LEU A 61 -7.33 5.57 -9.68
N ALA A 62 -8.54 5.07 -9.50
CA ALA A 62 -9.76 5.73 -9.97
C ALA A 62 -9.98 7.06 -9.24
N PRO A 63 -10.71 8.03 -9.83
CA PRO A 63 -11.13 9.23 -9.11
C PRO A 63 -11.82 8.91 -7.79
N GLY A 64 -11.38 9.51 -6.68
CA GLY A 64 -11.88 9.21 -5.33
C GLY A 64 -11.44 7.86 -4.75
N GLY A 65 -10.52 7.16 -5.41
CA GLY A 65 -9.91 5.93 -4.90
C GLY A 65 -9.00 6.20 -3.70
N ARG A 66 -8.64 5.11 -2.99
CA ARG A 66 -7.75 5.17 -1.82
C ARG A 66 -6.62 4.16 -1.91
N VAL A 67 -5.45 4.55 -1.41
CA VAL A 67 -4.31 3.65 -1.24
C VAL A 67 -4.17 3.31 0.23
N TRP A 68 -4.07 2.02 0.54
CA TRP A 68 -3.78 1.50 1.87
C TRP A 68 -2.31 1.12 1.92
N VAL A 69 -1.56 1.82 2.77
CA VAL A 69 -0.13 1.63 2.97
C VAL A 69 0.07 0.89 4.29
N VAL A 70 0.72 -0.28 4.23
CA VAL A 70 1.10 -1.05 5.42
C VAL A 70 2.61 -1.25 5.39
N SER A 71 3.33 -0.62 6.31
CA SER A 71 4.80 -0.71 6.38
C SER A 71 5.22 -1.07 7.78
N GLU A 72 6.24 -1.93 7.87
CA GLU A 72 7.09 -1.99 9.04
C GLU A 72 8.34 -1.13 8.78
N PRO A 73 8.80 -0.28 9.71
CA PRO A 73 9.92 0.62 9.48
C PRO A 73 11.27 -0.10 9.63
N HIS A 74 11.50 -1.18 8.88
CA HIS A 74 12.72 -2.00 8.96
C HIS A 74 14.02 -1.20 8.74
N LEU A 75 13.98 -0.20 7.87
CA LEU A 75 15.10 0.71 7.60
C LEU A 75 14.97 2.07 8.31
N GLY A 76 14.05 2.16 9.27
CA GLY A 76 13.75 3.36 10.04
C GLY A 76 12.61 4.20 9.46
N ARG A 77 11.94 4.95 10.35
CA ARG A 77 10.76 5.77 10.05
C ARG A 77 11.00 6.79 8.94
N ALA A 78 12.20 7.38 8.92
CA ALA A 78 12.57 8.38 7.91
C ALA A 78 12.45 7.87 6.48
N VAL A 79 12.61 6.56 6.25
CA VAL A 79 12.43 5.96 4.92
C VAL A 79 10.96 5.97 4.52
N VAL A 80 10.07 5.56 5.42
CA VAL A 80 8.62 5.55 5.17
C VAL A 80 8.09 6.98 5.03
N VAL A 81 8.60 7.93 5.84
CA VAL A 81 8.28 9.36 5.71
C VAL A 81 8.67 9.89 4.33
N GLY A 82 9.84 9.54 3.81
CA GLY A 82 10.25 9.95 2.46
C GLY A 82 9.30 9.46 1.36
N PHE A 83 8.69 8.28 1.53
CA PHE A 83 7.63 7.83 0.62
C PHE A 83 6.37 8.70 0.73
N PHE A 84 5.96 9.04 1.95
CA PHE A 84 4.83 9.93 2.18
C PHE A 84 5.05 11.34 1.61
N GLU A 85 6.24 11.91 1.76
CA GLU A 85 6.63 13.18 1.13
C GLU A 85 6.53 13.10 -0.40
N THR A 86 6.93 11.96 -0.99
CA THR A 86 6.85 11.72 -2.43
C THR A 86 5.40 11.70 -2.94
N VAL A 87 4.49 10.99 -2.26
CA VAL A 87 3.08 10.96 -2.69
C VAL A 87 2.39 12.31 -2.48
N LEU A 88 2.71 13.05 -1.41
CA LEU A 88 2.20 14.41 -1.19
C LEU A 88 2.64 15.34 -2.33
N ALA A 89 3.90 15.27 -2.76
CA ALA A 89 4.40 16.05 -3.90
C ALA A 89 3.70 15.69 -5.23
N LEU A 90 3.12 14.50 -5.35
CA LEU A 90 2.33 14.04 -6.50
C LEU A 90 0.83 14.33 -6.36
N GLY A 91 0.41 15.04 -5.31
CA GLY A 91 -0.97 15.48 -5.12
C GLY A 91 -1.87 14.49 -4.39
N PHE A 92 -1.30 13.47 -3.74
CA PHE A 92 -2.05 12.67 -2.78
C PHE A 92 -2.30 13.46 -1.49
N GLU A 93 -3.32 13.04 -0.75
CA GLU A 93 -3.60 13.50 0.60
C GLU A 93 -3.51 12.31 1.57
N ILE A 94 -3.02 12.58 2.78
CA ILE A 94 -3.03 11.59 3.86
C ILE A 94 -4.31 11.78 4.66
N GLU A 95 -5.24 10.82 4.55
CA GLU A 95 -6.50 10.82 5.30
C GLU A 95 -6.26 10.47 6.78
N VAL A 96 -5.48 9.42 7.03
CA VAL A 96 -5.14 8.95 8.37
C VAL A 96 -3.81 8.18 8.31
N VAL A 97 -2.99 8.36 9.32
CA VAL A 97 -1.79 7.57 9.56
C VAL A 97 -1.70 7.28 11.05
N PHE A 98 -1.31 6.06 11.39
CA PHE A 98 -0.95 5.71 12.76
C PHE A 98 0.04 4.56 12.72
N GLU A 99 0.94 4.53 13.70
CA GLU A 99 1.82 3.42 13.97
C GLU A 99 1.25 2.60 15.13
N ARG A 100 1.23 1.27 14.97
CA ARG A 100 0.92 0.33 16.06
C ARG A 100 2.20 -0.09 16.76
N ASP A 101 2.26 0.11 18.08
CA ASP A 101 3.35 -0.42 18.89
C ASP A 101 3.01 -1.83 19.37
N LEU A 102 3.51 -2.82 18.62
CA LEU A 102 3.25 -4.23 18.92
C LEU A 102 3.94 -4.69 20.21
N MET A 103 5.09 -4.11 20.56
CA MET A 103 5.82 -4.49 21.78
C MET A 103 5.07 -4.04 23.02
N SER A 104 4.64 -2.78 23.03
CA SER A 104 3.81 -2.25 24.12
C SER A 104 2.49 -3.01 24.26
N TYR A 105 1.89 -3.44 23.15
CA TYR A 105 0.70 -4.30 23.17
C TYR A 105 0.98 -5.66 23.79
N ILE A 106 2.08 -6.33 23.43
CA ILE A 106 2.42 -7.65 23.98
C ILE A 106 2.64 -7.57 25.49
N GLU A 107 3.25 -6.50 25.98
CA GLU A 107 3.54 -6.31 27.40
C GLU A 107 2.30 -5.94 28.23
N SER A 108 1.39 -5.13 27.68
CA SER A 108 0.27 -4.55 28.43
C SER A 108 -1.11 -5.14 28.10
N GLY A 109 -1.25 -5.84 26.98
CA GLY A 109 -2.54 -6.24 26.40
C GLY A 109 -3.37 -5.09 25.84
N VAL A 110 -2.83 -3.86 25.82
CA VAL A 110 -3.51 -2.64 25.36
C VAL A 110 -2.87 -2.14 24.07
N GLU A 111 -3.68 -1.89 23.04
CA GLU A 111 -3.18 -1.36 21.77
C GLU A 111 -2.68 0.08 21.98
N VAL A 112 -1.39 0.30 21.74
CA VAL A 112 -0.79 1.64 21.74
C VAL A 112 -0.65 2.11 20.30
N ARG A 113 -1.24 3.27 20.00
CA ARG A 113 -1.14 3.94 18.69
C ARG A 113 -0.36 5.24 18.82
N ARG A 114 0.50 5.51 17.84
CA ARG A 114 1.16 6.81 17.66
C ARG A 114 0.61 7.44 16.39
N GLU A 115 0.16 8.69 16.49
CA GLU A 115 -0.28 9.50 15.36
C GLU A 115 0.91 10.17 14.67
#